data_AF-A0A962U9W8-F1
#
_entry.id   AF-A0A962U9W8-F1
#
_cell.length_a   1.000
_cell.length_b   1.000
_cell.length_c   1.000
_cell.angle_alpha   90.00
_cell.angle_beta   90.00
_cell.angle_gamma   90.00
#
_symmetry.space_group_name_H-M   'P 1'
#
loop_
_entity.id
_entity.type
_entity.pdbx_description
1 polymer ?
#
loop_
_entity_poly.entity_id
_entity_poly.type
_entity_poly.pdbx_seq_one_letter_code
_entity_poly.pdbx_strand_id
1 'polypeptide(L)' 'MMQGPPAIASQEQTRAAIAAMHAYFDATARAQSRRERQYLAHEWLAAIRRLRTVDHQDG' A
#
# COMPACT_ATOMS: atom_id res chain seq x y z
N MET A 1 20.26 -10.41 22.20
CA MET A 1 20.05 -9.12 21.50
C MET A 1 18.80 -9.30 20.64
N MET A 2 17.64 -8.86 21.12
CA MET A 2 16.38 -8.94 20.37
C MET A 2 16.35 -7.79 19.37
N GLN A 3 16.60 -8.08 18.09
CA GLN A 3 16.33 -7.14 17.00
C GLN A 3 14.80 -7.08 16.84
N GLY A 4 14.16 -6.14 17.53
CA GLY A 4 12.77 -5.81 17.23
C GLY A 4 12.66 -5.31 15.78
N PRO A 5 11.60 -5.66 15.04
CA PRO A 5 11.43 -5.22 13.66
C PRO A 5 11.55 -3.68 13.63
N PRO A 6 12.32 -3.10 12.68
CA PRO A 6 12.58 -1.68 12.69
C PRO A 6 11.26 -0.96 12.44
N ALA A 7 10.73 -0.28 13.46
CA ALA A 7 9.53 0.55 13.38
C ALA A 7 9.57 1.55 12.19
N ILE A 8 10.77 1.86 11.71
CA ILE A 8 11.03 2.68 10.51
C ILE A 8 10.51 2.01 9.23
N ALA A 9 10.68 0.69 9.06
CA ALA A 9 10.16 -0.03 7.90
C ALA A 9 8.62 -0.03 7.89
N SER A 10 7.98 -0.08 9.05
CA SER A 10 6.52 -0.02 9.18
C SER A 10 5.97 1.39 8.86
N GLN A 11 6.71 2.43 9.25
CA GLN A 11 6.35 3.82 8.93
C GLN A 11 6.54 4.17 7.45
N GLU A 12 7.61 3.71 6.82
CA GLU A 12 7.83 3.88 5.37
C GLU A 12 6.77 3.14 4.55
N GLN A 13 6.43 1.91 4.95
CA GLN A 13 5.33 1.15 4.33
C GLN A 13 3.98 1.85 4.51
N THR A 14 3.72 2.43 5.67
CA THR A 14 2.51 3.22 5.92
C THR A 14 2.46 4.44 5.00
N ARG A 15 3.57 5.17 4.86
CA ARG A 15 3.65 6.32 3.95
C ARG A 15 3.44 5.91 2.49
N ALA A 16 4.02 4.79 2.07
CA ALA A 16 3.83 4.24 0.72
C ALA A 16 2.37 3.85 0.47
N ALA A 17 1.70 3.24 1.44
CA ALA A 17 0.28 2.88 1.33
C ALA A 17 -0.62 4.11 1.21
N ILE A 18 -0.36 5.16 2.02
CA ILE A 18 -1.09 6.43 1.94
C ILE A 18 -0.85 7.11 0.58
N ALA A 19 0.39 7.17 0.11
CA ALA A 19 0.72 7.75 -1.19
C ALA A 19 0.00 7.02 -2.36
N ALA A 20 -0.02 5.69 -2.33
CA ALA A 20 -0.73 4.88 -3.32
C ALA A 20 -2.25 5.13 -3.30
N MET A 21 -2.83 5.29 -2.10
CA MET A 21 -4.25 5.65 -1.94
C MET A 21 -4.55 7.00 -2.59
N HIS A 22 -3.75 8.03 -2.30
CA HIS A 22 -3.93 9.36 -2.88
C HIS A 22 -3.81 9.33 -4.42
N ALA A 23 -2.84 8.60 -4.97
CA ALA A 23 -2.68 8.46 -6.42
C ALA A 23 -3.88 7.76 -7.09
N TYR A 24 -4.43 6.72 -6.46
CA TYR A 24 -5.64 6.07 -6.94
C TYR A 24 -6.84 7.02 -6.96
N PHE A 25 -7.08 7.77 -5.88
CA PHE A 25 -8.20 8.71 -5.81
C PHE A 25 -8.04 9.88 -6.79
N ASP A 26 -6.84 10.43 -6.97
CA ASP A 26 -6.57 11.47 -7.97
C ASP A 26 -6.81 10.96 -9.41
N ALA A 27 -6.33 9.76 -9.74
CA ALA A 27 -6.59 9.14 -11.04
C ALA A 27 -8.09 8.88 -11.28
N THR A 28 -8.81 8.50 -10.23
CA THR A 28 -10.26 8.26 -10.28
C THR A 28 -11.04 9.58 -10.43
N ALA A 29 -10.59 10.65 -9.76
CA ALA A 29 -11.17 11.99 -9.85
C ALA A 29 -10.93 12.66 -11.22
N ARG A 30 -9.81 12.36 -11.88
CA ARG A 30 -9.47 12.87 -13.22
C ARG A 30 -10.18 12.15 -14.38
N ALA A 31 -11.19 11.33 -14.08
CA ALA A 31 -11.93 10.54 -15.08
C ALA A 31 -11.01 9.69 -16.00
N GLN A 32 -9.87 9.23 -15.48
CA GLN A 32 -8.91 8.42 -16.24
C GLN A 32 -9.56 7.13 -16.79
N SER A 33 -9.01 6.61 -17.88
CA SER A 33 -9.51 5.42 -18.56
C SER A 33 -9.71 4.24 -17.60
N ARG A 34 -10.80 3.48 -17.80
CA ARG A 34 -11.18 2.33 -16.95
C ARG A 34 -10.04 1.33 -16.74
N ARG A 35 -9.10 1.22 -17.69
CA ARG A 35 -7.91 0.36 -17.59
C ARG A 35 -6.91 0.86 -16.54
N GLU A 36 -6.64 2.16 -16.49
CA GLU A 36 -5.73 2.78 -15.53
C GLU A 36 -6.25 2.61 -14.09
N ARG A 37 -7.56 2.81 -13.90
CA ARG A 37 -8.21 2.60 -12.59
C ARG A 37 -8.13 1.15 -12.12
N GLN A 38 -8.30 0.19 -13.03
CA GLN A 38 -8.18 -1.23 -12.69
C GLN A 38 -6.74 -1.61 -12.33
N TYR A 39 -5.76 -1.06 -13.04
CA TYR A 39 -4.34 -1.28 -12.72
C TYR A 39 -3.99 -0.74 -11.33
N LEU A 40 -4.36 0.51 -11.03
CA LEU A 40 -4.11 1.12 -9.72
C LEU A 40 -4.88 0.43 -8.59
N ALA A 41 -6.12 -0.04 -8.83
CA ALA A 41 -6.86 -0.83 -7.85
C ALA A 41 -6.16 -2.17 -7.53
N HIS A 42 -5.59 -2.82 -8.55
CA HIS A 42 -4.87 -4.07 -8.36
C HIS A 42 -3.56 -3.87 -7.57
N GLU A 43 -2.80 -2.82 -7.89
CA GLU A 43 -1.60 -2.42 -7.14
C GLU A 43 -1.93 -2.12 -5.68
N TRP A 44 -3.00 -1.37 -5.43
CA TRP A 44 -3.46 -1.05 -4.07
C TRP A 44 -3.84 -2.32 -3.27
N LEU A 45 -4.60 -3.23 -3.89
CA LEU A 45 -4.96 -4.51 -3.28
C LEU A 45 -3.74 -5.40 -3.00
N ALA A 46 -2.75 -5.42 -3.90
CA ALA A 46 -1.51 -6.16 -3.72
C ALA A 46 -0.68 -5.60 -2.56
N ALA A 47 -0.59 -4.28 -2.44
CA ALA A 47 0.11 -3.61 -1.34
C ALA A 47 -0.54 -3.92 0.02
N ILE A 48 -1.88 -3.88 0.12
CA ILE A 48 -2.61 -4.23 1.35
C ILE A 48 -2.38 -5.70 1.73
N ARG A 49 -2.39 -6.62 0.75
CA ARG A 49 -2.12 -8.04 1.01
C ARG A 49 -0.73 -8.24 1.59
N ARG A 50 0.30 -7.58 1.04
CA ARG A 50 1.67 -7.64 1.57
C ARG A 50 1.74 -7.09 2.99
N LEU A 51 1.12 -5.94 3.25
CA LEU A 51 1.06 -5.35 4.59
C LEU A 51 0.48 -6.34 5.61
N ARG A 52 -0.60 -7.03 5.25
CA ARG A 52 -1.25 -8.04 6.10
C ARG A 52 -0.44 -9.32 6.29
N THR A 53 0.31 -9.76 5.28
CA THR A 53 1.21 -10.91 5.41
C THR A 53 2.39 -10.61 6.32
N VAL A 54 2.92 -9.38 6.28
CA VAL A 54 4.01 -8.93 7.16
C VAL A 54 3.53 -8.81 8.61
N ASP A 55 2.31 -8.32 8.82
CA ASP A 55 1.65 -8.26 10.14
C ASP A 55 1.42 -9.65 10.76
N HIS A 56 1.16 -10.68 9.95
CA HIS A 56 0.90 -12.05 10.42
C HIS A 56 2.16 -12.88 10.71
N GLN A 57 3.35 -12.39 10.36
CA GLN A 57 4.63 -13.05 10.72
C GLN A 57 5.21 -12.52 12.04
N ASP A 58 4.59 -11.51 12.66
CA ASP A 58 5.01 -10.89 13.93
C ASP A 58 4.11 -11.28 15.11
N GLY A 59 3.24 -12.30 14.93
CA GLY A 59 2.32 -12.83 15.95
C GLY A 59 2.81 -14.10 16.64
#